data_AF-A0AA35XJ08-F1
#
_entry.id   AF-A0AA35XJ08-F1
#
_cell.length_a   1.000
_cell.length_b   1.000
_cell.length_c   1.000
_cell.angle_alpha   90.00
_cell.angle_beta   90.00
_cell.angle_gamma   90.00
#
_symmetry.space_group_name_H-M   'P 1'
#
loop_
_entity.id
_entity.type
_entity.pdbx_description
1 polymer ?
#
loop_
_entity_poly.entity_id
_entity_poly.type
_entity_poly.pdbx_seq_one_letter_code
_entity_poly.pdbx_strand_id
1 'polypeptide(L)'
;NETVKNLVSKVSLLLVPGHTPSHPACSCKEILQLAPQSPSGLYWISGTDNKPKHMYCDMERSCKGVAGGWMRVASIDMTKTGSTCPSG
;
A
#
# COMPACT_ATOMS: atom_id res chain seq x y z
N ASN A 1 -17.75 -23.71 -6.20
CA ASN A 1 -18.11 -23.49 -4.78
C ASN A 1 -17.32 -22.28 -4.26
N GLU A 2 -17.53 -21.82 -3.03
CA GLU A 2 -16.79 -20.67 -2.45
C GLU A 2 -15.28 -20.88 -2.38
N THR A 3 -14.82 -22.10 -2.15
CA THR A 3 -13.40 -22.46 -2.09
C THR A 3 -12.67 -22.10 -3.39
N VAL A 4 -13.29 -22.41 -4.55
CA VAL A 4 -12.75 -22.06 -5.86
C VAL A 4 -12.70 -20.54 -6.06
N LYS A 5 -13.75 -19.80 -5.65
CA LYS A 5 -13.77 -18.33 -5.75
C LYS A 5 -12.67 -17.68 -4.89
N ASN A 6 -12.45 -18.19 -3.69
CA ASN A 6 -11.44 -17.67 -2.78
C ASN A 6 -10.02 -17.96 -3.30
N LEU A 7 -9.81 -19.14 -3.90
CA LEU A 7 -8.54 -19.50 -4.54
C LEU A 7 -8.23 -18.58 -5.72
N VAL A 8 -9.21 -18.35 -6.61
CA VAL A 8 -9.06 -17.44 -7.76
C VAL A 8 -8.75 -16.01 -7.28
N SER A 9 -9.43 -15.53 -6.24
CA SER A 9 -9.16 -14.21 -5.65
C SER A 9 -7.70 -14.08 -5.15
N LYS A 10 -7.20 -15.06 -4.41
CA LYS A 10 -5.81 -15.09 -3.92
C LYS A 10 -4.78 -15.14 -5.04
N VAL A 11 -5.06 -15.92 -6.09
CA VAL A 11 -4.17 -16.00 -7.27
C VAL A 11 -4.16 -14.68 -8.04
N SER A 12 -5.32 -14.03 -8.20
CA SER A 12 -5.39 -12.71 -8.83
C SER A 12 -4.58 -11.65 -8.08
N LEU A 13 -4.55 -11.70 -6.75
CA LEU A 13 -3.75 -10.78 -5.92
C LEU A 13 -2.24 -10.93 -6.15
N LEU A 14 -1.73 -12.12 -6.48
CA LEU A 14 -0.32 -12.33 -6.82
C LEU A 14 0.10 -11.68 -8.15
N LEU A 15 -0.87 -11.41 -9.02
CA LEU A 15 -0.66 -10.72 -10.30
C LEU A 15 -0.74 -9.19 -10.17
N VAL A 16 -1.19 -8.68 -9.02
CA VAL A 16 -1.30 -7.24 -8.76
C VAL A 16 0.01 -6.75 -8.12
N PRO A 17 0.66 -5.71 -8.70
CA PRO A 17 1.82 -5.07 -8.07
C PRO A 17 1.57 -4.74 -6.60
N GLY A 18 2.60 -4.91 -5.78
CA GLY A 18 2.62 -4.55 -4.37
C GLY A 18 2.24 -5.65 -3.38
N HIS A 19 1.81 -6.83 -3.85
CA HIS A 19 1.51 -7.97 -2.98
C HIS A 19 2.70 -8.90 -2.75
N THR A 20 3.78 -8.77 -3.53
CA THR A 20 5.02 -9.53 -3.37
C THR A 20 6.24 -8.63 -3.55
N PRO A 21 7.39 -8.94 -2.93
CA PRO A 21 8.61 -8.17 -3.12
C PRO A 21 9.18 -8.33 -4.54
N SER A 22 8.94 -9.46 -5.21
CA SER A 22 9.35 -9.67 -6.61
C SER A 22 8.53 -8.86 -7.61
N HIS A 23 7.38 -8.33 -7.20
CA HIS A 23 6.49 -7.54 -8.04
C HIS A 23 5.95 -6.33 -7.25
N PRO A 24 6.83 -5.39 -6.87
CA PRO A 24 6.43 -4.21 -6.10
C PRO A 24 5.61 -3.24 -6.97
N ALA A 25 4.72 -2.48 -6.35
CA ALA A 25 4.05 -1.38 -7.03
C ALA A 25 4.92 -0.12 -7.03
N CYS A 26 4.71 0.78 -7.98
CA CYS A 26 5.30 2.11 -7.99
C CYS A 26 4.66 3.02 -6.92
N SER A 27 3.39 2.79 -6.57
CA SER A 27 2.69 3.59 -5.56
C SER A 27 1.46 2.88 -4.98
N CYS A 28 0.98 3.32 -3.81
CA CYS A 28 -0.30 2.87 -3.26
C CYS A 28 -1.49 3.16 -4.19
N LYS A 29 -1.41 4.20 -5.03
CA LYS A 29 -2.46 4.55 -5.98
C LYS A 29 -2.60 3.53 -7.10
N GLU A 30 -1.47 3.02 -7.61
CA GLU A 30 -1.44 1.97 -8.63
C GLU A 30 -2.13 0.70 -8.11
N ILE A 31 -1.82 0.29 -6.87
CA ILE A 31 -2.44 -0.87 -6.24
C ILE A 31 -3.96 -0.70 -6.20
N LEU A 32 -4.46 0.45 -5.74
CA LEU A 32 -5.90 0.69 -5.66
C LEU A 32 -6.58 0.75 -7.03
N GLN A 33 -5.88 1.23 -8.06
CA GLN A 33 -6.42 1.25 -9.43
C GLN A 33 -6.55 -0.16 -10.02
N LEU A 34 -5.57 -1.03 -9.77
CA LEU A 34 -5.55 -2.40 -10.28
C LEU A 34 -6.39 -3.37 -9.42
N ALA A 35 -6.50 -3.10 -8.13
CA ALA A 35 -7.29 -3.86 -7.17
C ALA A 35 -8.12 -2.91 -6.28
N PRO A 36 -9.29 -2.44 -6.75
CA PRO A 36 -10.15 -1.51 -5.99
C PRO A 36 -10.68 -2.05 -4.66
N GLN A 37 -10.59 -3.36 -4.43
CA GLN A 37 -10.99 -4.04 -3.19
C GLN A 37 -9.82 -4.25 -2.21
N SER A 38 -8.63 -3.75 -2.54
CA SER A 38 -7.46 -3.84 -1.66
C SER A 38 -7.72 -3.07 -0.34
N PRO A 39 -7.60 -3.73 0.82
CA PRO A 39 -7.81 -3.06 2.11
C PRO A 39 -6.62 -2.16 2.47
N SER A 40 -6.82 -1.25 3.42
CA SER A 40 -5.69 -0.49 3.99
C SER A 40 -4.69 -1.44 4.68
N GLY A 41 -3.38 -1.24 4.46
CA GLY A 41 -2.38 -2.20 4.92
C GLY A 41 -0.95 -1.92 4.44
N LEU A 42 -0.03 -2.85 4.72
CA LEU A 42 1.35 -2.78 4.23
C LEU A 42 1.44 -3.44 2.85
N TYR A 43 2.09 -2.75 1.91
CA TYR A 43 2.33 -3.21 0.56
C TYR A 43 3.80 -3.00 0.17
N TRP A 44 4.25 -3.78 -0.81
CA TRP A 44 5.59 -3.66 -1.39
C TRP A 44 5.63 -2.53 -2.42
N ILE A 45 6.37 -1.47 -2.12
CA ILE A 45 6.55 -0.32 -3.02
C ILE A 45 8.01 -0.29 -3.50
N SER A 46 8.21 0.05 -4.77
CA SER A 46 9.54 0.20 -5.37
C SER A 46 10.33 1.31 -4.65
N GLY A 47 11.47 0.95 -4.07
CA GLY A 47 12.42 1.90 -3.49
C GLY A 47 13.36 2.49 -4.54
N THR A 48 13.99 3.62 -4.20
CA THR A 48 14.97 4.33 -5.04
C THR A 48 16.23 3.52 -5.35
N ASP A 49 16.51 2.48 -4.56
CA ASP A 49 17.66 1.58 -4.69
C ASP A 49 17.31 0.26 -5.40
N ASN A 50 16.22 0.23 -6.16
CA ASN A 50 15.61 -0.98 -6.75
C ASN A 50 15.27 -2.06 -5.72
N LYS A 51 15.21 -1.71 -4.42
CA LYS A 51 14.79 -2.62 -3.36
C LYS A 51 13.35 -2.29 -2.96
N PRO A 52 12.45 -3.28 -3.01
CA PRO A 52 11.10 -3.13 -2.48
C PRO A 52 11.11 -2.76 -0.99
N LYS A 53 10.27 -1.80 -0.61
CA LYS A 53 10.06 -1.39 0.78
C LYS A 53 8.61 -1.63 1.18
N HIS A 54 8.39 -2.01 2.42
CA HIS A 54 7.04 -2.06 2.97
C HIS A 54 6.56 -0.66 3.31
N MET A 55 5.53 -0.20 2.60
CA MET A 55 4.89 1.07 2.86
C MET A 55 3.44 0.86 3.25
N TYR A 56 2.96 1.65 4.19
CA TYR A 56 1.54 1.62 4.55
C TYR A 56 0.74 2.41 3.51
N CYS A 57 -0.28 1.75 2.95
CA CYS A 57 -1.24 2.32 2.04
C CYS A 57 -2.60 2.42 2.72
N ASP A 58 -3.14 3.63 2.79
CA ASP A 58 -4.52 3.89 3.20
C ASP A 58 -5.40 3.88 1.94
N MET A 59 -6.19 2.80 1.81
CA MET A 59 -7.02 2.53 0.63
C MET A 59 -8.44 3.07 0.77
N GLU A 60 -8.81 3.56 1.95
CA GLU A 60 -10.19 3.90 2.30
C GLU A 60 -10.38 5.40 2.53
N ARG A 61 -9.37 6.09 3.08
CA ARG A 61 -9.47 7.51 3.43
C ARG A 61 -9.77 8.36 2.21
N SER A 62 -10.73 9.27 2.38
CA SER A 62 -11.07 10.28 1.40
C SER A 62 -10.69 11.68 1.89
N CYS A 63 -10.17 12.51 0.98
CA CYS A 63 -9.88 13.91 1.24
C CYS A 63 -10.14 14.73 -0.02
N LYS A 64 -11.02 15.73 0.06
CA LYS A 64 -11.37 16.67 -1.03
C LYS A 64 -11.59 15.98 -2.40
N GLY A 65 -12.33 14.88 -2.42
CA GLY A 65 -12.66 14.16 -3.66
C GLY A 65 -11.63 13.13 -4.13
N VAL A 66 -10.50 12.99 -3.44
CA VAL A 66 -9.54 11.89 -3.68
C VAL A 66 -9.77 10.80 -2.64
N ALA A 67 -10.19 9.63 -3.09
CA ALA A 67 -10.41 8.45 -2.26
C ALA A 67 -9.27 7.43 -2.45
N GLY A 68 -8.74 6.97 -1.31
CA GLY A 68 -7.79 5.87 -1.18
C GLY A 68 -6.48 6.02 -1.96
N GLY A 69 -5.62 5.02 -1.82
CA GLY A 69 -4.33 4.95 -2.49
C GLY A 69 -3.30 5.90 -1.90
N TRP A 70 -3.50 6.33 -0.65
CA TRP A 70 -2.60 7.24 0.05
C TRP A 70 -1.41 6.48 0.61
N MET A 71 -0.20 6.90 0.25
CA MET A 71 1.05 6.34 0.77
C MET A 71 1.50 7.09 2.02
N ARG A 72 1.75 6.37 3.12
CA ARG A 72 2.32 6.97 4.33
C ARG A 72 3.81 7.25 4.13
N VAL A 73 4.16 8.53 3.96
CA VAL A 73 5.55 8.97 3.76
C VAL A 73 6.31 9.21 5.08
N ALA A 74 5.60 9.49 6.17
CA ALA A 74 6.20 9.78 7.48
C ALA A 74 5.22 9.44 8.62
N SER A 75 5.75 9.25 9.83
CA SER A 75 4.97 9.10 11.06
C SER A 75 5.65 9.88 12.18
N ILE A 76 4.94 10.84 12.78
CA ILE A 76 5.45 11.71 13.85
C ILE A 76 4.46 11.65 15.00
N ASP A 77 4.96 11.32 16.20
CA ASP A 77 4.16 11.29 17.42
C ASP A 77 4.36 12.60 18.20
N MET A 78 3.40 13.53 18.09
CA MET A 78 3.45 14.83 18.76
C MET A 78 3.11 14.77 20.26
N THR A 79 2.74 13.60 20.78
CA THR A 79 2.54 13.43 22.23
C THR A 79 3.86 13.24 22.98
N LYS A 80 4.93 12.90 22.27
CA LYS A 80 6.29 12.76 22.81
C LYS A 80 7.07 14.06 22.65
N THR A 81 7.62 14.57 23.75
CA THR A 81 8.52 15.72 23.73
C THR A 81 9.83 15.34 23.00
N GLY A 82 10.33 16.24 22.16
CA GLY A 82 11.57 16.01 21.39
C GLY A 82 11.42 15.18 20.12
N SER A 83 10.20 14.88 19.66
CA SER A 83 9.98 14.25 18.35
C SER A 83 10.59 15.10 17.22
N THR A 84 11.48 14.49 16.43
CA THR A 84 12.11 15.12 15.28
C THR A 84 11.37 14.78 13.98
N CYS A 85 11.47 15.68 12.99
CA CYS A 85 10.92 15.41 11.67
C CYS A 85 11.71 14.27 10.99
N PRO A 86 11.04 13.24 10.43
CA PRO A 86 11.69 12.23 9.64
C PRO A 86 12.39 12.84 8.43
N SER A 87 13.54 12.28 8.05
CA SER A 87 14.24 12.66 6.83
C SER A 87 13.33 12.41 5.61
N GLY A 88 13.24 13.41 4.73
CA GLY A 88 12.50 13.34 3.46
C GLY A 88 13.25 12.59 2.37
#